data_AF-A0A1Y3UIF0-F1
#
_entry.id   AF-A0A1Y3UIF0-F1
#
_cell.length_a   1.000
_cell.length_b   1.000
_cell.length_c   1.000
_cell.angle_alpha   90.00
_cell.angle_beta   90.00
_cell.angle_gamma   90.00
#
_symmetry.space_group_name_H-M   'P 1'
#
loop_
_entity.id
_entity.type
_entity.pdbx_description
1 polymer ?
#
loop_
_entity_poly.entity_id
_entity_poly.type
_entity_poly.pdbx_seq_one_letter_code
_entity_poly.pdbx_strand_id
1 'polypeptide(L)'
;MALKVLNINQLPKALADSHLKNRDKGVLSALSLSEFGKQVTIDYLVEHSDDGRTTVRSAISSLEKHGYLFRKRERNEAGIYESTNWIVDCSGSL
;
A
#
# COMPACT_ATOMS: atom_id res chain seq x y z
N MET A 1 8.70 5.73 -9.20
CA MET A 1 7.75 5.07 -8.28
C MET A 1 6.65 6.06 -7.97
N ALA A 2 5.47 5.90 -8.56
CA ALA A 2 4.33 6.75 -8.26
C ALA A 2 3.39 6.01 -7.31
N LEU A 3 3.13 6.60 -6.13
CA LEU A 3 2.01 6.22 -5.28
C LEU A 3 0.77 6.96 -5.77
N LYS A 4 -0.27 6.20 -6.11
CA LYS A 4 -1.59 6.71 -6.49
C LYS A 4 -2.60 6.24 -5.44
N VAL A 5 -3.29 7.18 -4.82
CA VAL A 5 -4.36 6.90 -3.85
C VAL A 5 -5.70 7.21 -4.52
N LEU A 6 -6.62 6.24 -4.47
CA LEU A 6 -7.98 6.31 -4.99
C LEU A 6 -8.97 6.27 -3.83
N ASN A 7 -10.11 6.95 -4.01
CA ASN A 7 -11.24 6.94 -3.06
C ASN A 7 -10.85 7.25 -1.61
N ILE A 8 -9.91 8.16 -1.36
CA ILE A 8 -9.39 8.46 -0.01
C ILE A 8 -10.50 8.78 1.02
N ASN A 9 -11.63 9.34 0.57
CA ASN A 9 -12.81 9.61 1.39
C ASN A 9 -13.43 8.35 2.02
N GLN A 10 -13.15 7.16 1.48
CA GLN A 10 -13.60 5.88 2.00
C GLN A 10 -12.60 5.24 2.99
N LEU A 11 -11.48 5.91 3.29
CA LEU A 11 -10.49 5.43 4.27
C LEU A 11 -11.12 5.08 5.63
N PRO A 12 -12.04 5.88 6.23
CA PRO A 12 -12.68 5.50 7.49
C PRO A 12 -13.44 4.17 7.40
N LYS A 13 -14.08 3.90 6.25
CA LYS A 13 -14.79 2.64 6.01
C LYS A 13 -13.81 1.47 5.85
N ALA A 14 -12.71 1.67 5.12
CA ALA A 14 -11.66 0.66 5.00
C ALA A 14 -11.02 0.32 6.35
N LEU A 15 -10.75 1.33 7.19
CA LEU A 15 -10.22 1.12 8.54
C LEU A 15 -11.23 0.43 9.48
N ALA A 16 -12.52 0.52 9.18
CA ALA A 16 -13.56 -0.22 9.88
C ALA A 16 -13.73 -1.67 9.38
N ASP A 17 -13.05 -2.07 8.29
CA ASP A 17 -13.15 -3.44 7.78
C ASP A 17 -12.61 -4.45 8.82
N SER A 18 -13.40 -5.48 9.06
CA SER A 18 -13.11 -6.59 9.97
C SER A 18 -12.12 -7.60 9.38
N HIS A 19 -11.98 -7.66 8.05
CA HIS A 19 -11.02 -8.54 7.39
C HIS A 19 -9.57 -8.05 7.55
N LEU A 20 -9.38 -6.74 7.74
CA LEU A 20 -8.08 -6.13 7.95
C LEU A 20 -7.67 -6.22 9.42
N LYS A 21 -6.45 -6.70 9.66
CA LYS A 21 -5.83 -6.65 11.00
C LYS A 21 -5.35 -5.24 11.33
N ASN A 22 -5.11 -4.94 12.61
CA ASN A 22 -4.61 -3.62 13.03
C ASN A 22 -3.31 -3.21 12.31
N ARG A 23 -2.39 -4.17 12.07
CA ARG A 23 -1.18 -3.95 11.27
C ARG A 23 -1.49 -3.56 9.81
N ASP A 24 -2.51 -4.18 9.22
CA ASP A 24 -2.90 -3.95 7.83
C ASP A 24 -3.52 -2.55 7.70
N LYS A 25 -4.33 -2.16 8.68
CA LYS A 25 -4.92 -0.82 8.82
C LYS A 25 -3.86 0.27 8.99
N GLY A 26 -2.81 0.01 9.76
CA GLY A 26 -1.69 0.92 9.93
C GLY A 26 -0.90 1.15 8.64
N VAL A 27 -0.64 0.08 7.88
CA VAL A 27 0.01 0.21 6.56
C VAL A 27 -0.89 0.91 5.56
N LEU A 28 -2.19 0.62 5.57
CA LEU A 28 -3.16 1.30 4.70
C LEU A 28 -3.21 2.80 4.99
N SER A 29 -3.31 3.20 6.27
CA SER A 29 -3.35 4.62 6.62
C SER A 29 -2.03 5.33 6.25
N ALA A 30 -0.88 4.72 6.51
CA ALA A 30 0.41 5.27 6.13
C ALA A 30 0.53 5.48 4.61
N LEU A 31 0.03 4.54 3.82
CA LEU A 31 -0.01 4.65 2.36
C LEU A 31 -1.01 5.70 1.88
N SER A 32 -2.24 5.71 2.41
CA SER A 32 -3.29 6.63 1.98
C SER A 32 -3.03 8.09 2.36
N LEU A 33 -2.35 8.32 3.50
CA LEU A 33 -2.02 9.65 4.00
C LEU A 33 -0.66 10.15 3.52
N SER A 34 0.14 9.31 2.88
CA SER A 34 1.39 9.74 2.25
C SER A 34 1.10 10.70 1.11
N GLU A 35 1.92 11.75 0.97
CA GLU A 35 1.76 12.71 -0.12
C GLU A 35 1.84 12.02 -1.48
N PHE A 36 0.90 12.38 -2.37
CA PHE A 36 0.87 11.89 -3.74
C PHE A 36 2.20 12.21 -4.43
N GLY A 37 2.88 11.18 -4.97
CA GLY A 37 4.20 11.32 -5.60
C GLY A 37 5.40 11.11 -4.66
N LYS A 38 5.19 10.95 -3.35
CA LYS A 38 6.25 10.52 -2.44
C LYS A 38 6.66 9.07 -2.76
N GLN A 39 7.97 8.81 -2.78
CA GLN A 39 8.51 7.48 -3.02
C GLN A 39 8.30 6.59 -1.78
N VAL A 40 7.09 6.03 -1.64
CA VAL A 40 6.82 5.08 -0.58
C VAL A 40 7.41 3.72 -0.96
N THR A 41 8.46 3.32 -0.27
CA THR A 41 9.09 2.02 -0.38
C THR A 41 8.69 1.12 0.80
N ILE A 42 8.94 -0.18 0.69
CA ILE A 42 8.76 -1.10 1.83
C ILE A 42 9.66 -0.66 2.99
N ASP A 43 10.88 -0.22 2.70
CA ASP A 43 11.83 0.22 3.74
C ASP A 43 11.33 1.48 4.45
N TYR A 44 10.74 2.44 3.71
CA TYR A 44 10.06 3.60 4.32
C TYR A 44 8.93 3.16 5.27
N LEU A 45 8.09 2.21 4.87
CA LEU A 45 7.01 1.70 5.71
C LEU A 45 7.54 1.01 6.97
N VAL A 46 8.65 0.29 6.86
CA VAL A 46 9.31 -0.38 8.00
C VAL A 46 9.92 0.64 8.95
N GLU A 47 10.58 1.69 8.45
CA GLU A 47 11.14 2.76 9.30
C GLU A 47 10.07 3.55 10.06
N HIS A 48 8.88 3.68 9.48
CA HIS A 48 7.76 4.43 10.07
C HIS A 48 6.76 3.52 10.82
N SER A 49 7.08 2.24 10.98
CA SER A 49 6.30 1.29 11.77
C SER A 49 7.16 0.68 12.87
N ASP A 50 6.59 0.43 14.04
CA ASP A 50 7.23 -0.39 15.08
C ASP A 50 7.32 -1.88 14.67
N ASP A 51 6.65 -2.22 13.55
CA ASP A 51 6.59 -3.55 12.96
C ASP A 51 7.84 -3.88 12.13
N GLY A 52 8.35 -5.09 12.31
CA GLY A 52 9.46 -5.59 11.49
C GLY A 52 9.08 -5.79 10.01
N ARG A 53 10.11 -5.86 9.14
CA ARG A 53 9.97 -6.04 7.68
C ARG A 53 9.02 -7.17 7.27
N THR A 54 9.04 -8.29 7.98
CA THR A 54 8.16 -9.43 7.70
C THR A 54 6.69 -9.12 7.95
N THR A 55 6.40 -8.35 9.01
CA THR A 55 5.05 -7.92 9.36
C THR A 55 4.51 -6.93 8.33
N VAL A 56 5.31 -5.93 7.94
CA VAL A 56 4.95 -4.97 6.88
C VAL A 56 4.69 -5.68 5.55
N ARG A 57 5.53 -6.64 5.15
CA ARG A 57 5.30 -7.45 3.93
C ARG A 57 4.02 -8.28 4.01
N SER A 58 3.71 -8.83 5.19
CA SER A 58 2.47 -9.58 5.41
C SER A 58 1.25 -8.67 5.32
N ALA A 59 1.33 -7.46 5.86
CA ALA A 59 0.27 -6.45 5.77
C ALA A 59 0.02 -6.03 4.32
N ILE A 60 1.08 -5.75 3.56
CA ILE A 60 1.00 -5.46 2.12
C ILE A 60 0.30 -6.59 1.36
N SER A 61 0.69 -7.85 1.61
CA SER A 61 0.06 -9.01 0.96
C SER A 61 -1.42 -9.17 1.34
N SER A 62 -1.79 -8.82 2.58
CA SER A 62 -3.17 -8.81 3.05
C SER A 62 -3.99 -7.76 2.29
N LEU A 63 -3.47 -6.53 2.19
CA LEU A 63 -4.11 -5.43 1.46
C LEU A 63 -4.29 -5.75 -0.03
N GLU A 64 -3.32 -6.41 -0.66
CA GLU A 64 -3.45 -6.89 -2.04
C GLU A 64 -4.55 -7.95 -2.18
N LYS A 65 -4.61 -8.89 -1.24
CA LYS A 65 -5.63 -9.95 -1.24
C LYS A 65 -7.05 -9.40 -1.08
N HIS A 66 -7.20 -8.32 -0.32
CA HIS A 66 -8.49 -7.70 -0.01
C HIS A 66 -8.85 -6.53 -0.96
N GLY A 67 -8.11 -6.32 -2.05
CA GLY A 67 -8.45 -5.30 -3.05
C GLY A 67 -8.17 -3.86 -2.61
N TYR A 68 -7.36 -3.65 -1.56
CA TYR A 68 -7.00 -2.32 -1.06
C TYR A 68 -5.69 -1.79 -1.66
N LEU A 69 -4.85 -2.69 -2.18
CA LEU A 69 -3.55 -2.33 -2.72
C LEU A 69 -3.27 -3.12 -4.00
N PHE A 70 -2.68 -2.47 -4.98
CA PHE A 70 -2.15 -3.11 -6.17
C PHE A 70 -0.75 -2.59 -6.47
N ARG A 71 0.22 -3.52 -6.57
CA ARG A 71 1.61 -3.18 -6.94
C ARG A 71 1.86 -3.52 -8.41
N LYS A 72 2.04 -2.49 -9.22
CA LYS A 72 2.46 -2.64 -10.63
C LYS A 72 3.97 -2.50 -10.71
N ARG A 73 4.66 -3.56 -11.11
CA ARG A 73 6.11 -3.52 -11.39
C ARG A 73 6.30 -3.20 -12.86
N GLU A 74 6.86 -2.04 -13.15
CA GLU A 74 7.19 -1.63 -14.51
C GLU A 74 8.61 -2.07 -14.83
N ARG A 75 8.75 -2.68 -16.01
CA ARG A 75 10.02 -3.05 -16.61
C ARG A 75 10.17 -2.25 -17.89
N ASN A 76 11.38 -1.78 -18.15
CA ASN A 76 11.67 -1.07 -19.39
C ASN A 76 11.68 -2.05 -20.59
N GLU A 77 11.84 -1.52 -21.80
CA GLU A 77 11.88 -2.31 -23.05
C GLU A 77 13.00 -3.37 -23.06
N ALA A 78 14.06 -3.16 -22.27
CA ALA A 78 15.15 -4.12 -22.07
C ALA A 78 14.83 -5.20 -21.02
N GLY A 79 13.61 -5.23 -20.46
CA GLY A 79 13.18 -6.17 -19.44
C GLY A 79 13.75 -5.91 -18.04
N ILE A 80 14.46 -4.78 -17.86
CA ILE A 80 15.07 -4.38 -16.59
C ILE A 80 13.99 -3.74 -15.71
N TYR A 81 14.01 -4.06 -14.42
CA TYR A 81 13.16 -3.43 -13.43
C TYR A 81 13.42 -1.92 -13.39
N GLU A 82 12.41 -1.14 -13.72
CA GLU A 82 12.51 0.32 -13.77
C GLU A 82 11.85 0.94 -12.54
N SER A 83 10.62 0.51 -12.20
CA SER A 83 9.94 1.05 -11.05
C SER A 83 8.84 0.14 -10.48
N THR A 84 8.36 0.47 -9.28
CA THR A 84 7.11 -0.06 -8.76
C THR A 84 6.15 1.07 -8.48
N ASN A 85 4.99 0.99 -9.11
CA ASN A 85 3.88 1.89 -8.86
C ASN A 85 2.93 1.22 -7.89
N TRP A 86 2.49 2.00 -6.90
CA TRP A 86 1.59 1.55 -5.85
C TRP A 86 0.25 2.21 -6.11
N ILE A 87 -0.81 1.43 -6.25
CA ILE A 87 -2.17 1.92 -6.40
C ILE A 87 -2.94 1.46 -5.17
N VAL A 88 -3.35 2.41 -4.35
CA VAL A 88 -4.13 2.17 -3.14
C VAL A 88 -5.56 2.58 -3.43
N ASP A 89 -6.53 1.71 -3.16
CA ASP A 89 -7.94 2.04 -3.27
C ASP A 89 -8.63 1.78 -1.94
N CYS A 90 -9.04 2.85 -1.26
CA CYS A 90 -9.76 2.73 0.01
C CYS A 90 -11.18 2.16 -0.15
N SER A 91 -11.66 1.92 -1.38
CA SER A 91 -12.92 1.24 -1.63
C SER A 91 -12.84 -0.28 -1.44
N GLY A 92 -11.64 -0.87 -1.51
CA GLY A 92 -11.45 -2.32 -1.48
C GLY A 92 -11.90 -3.04 -2.77
N SER A 93 -11.94 -2.32 -3.90
CA SER A 93 -12.48 -2.84 -5.18
C SER A 93 -11.43 -3.01 -6.30
N LEU A 94 -10.13 -3.05 -5.96
CA LEU A 94 -9.05 -3.31 -6.93
C LEU A 94 -9.01 -4.78 -7.40
#